data_AF-A0A1V6UCH4-F1
#
_entry.id   AF-A0A1V6UCH4-F1
#
_cell.length_a   1.000
_cell.length_b   1.000
_cell.length_c   1.000
_cell.angle_alpha   90.00
_cell.angle_beta   90.00
_cell.angle_gamma   90.00
#
_symmetry.space_group_name_H-M   'P 1'
#
loop_
_entity.id
_entity.type
_entity.pdbx_description
1 polymer ?
#
loop_
_entity_poly.entity_id
_entity_poly.type
_entity_poly.pdbx_seq_one_letter_code
_entity_poly.pdbx_strand_id
1 'polypeptide(L)'
;MASNTSLNAVYTAPQATETFEHVFSTTTGTLAAKQAHLSELQSLVPKLQDQINVFLTERMEEDKKEAKEEENYGEEVVEDDA
;
A
#
# COMPACT_ATOMS: atom_id res chain seq x y z
N MET A 1 -22.66 9.68 -21.27
CA MET A 1 -23.02 9.07 -19.98
C MET A 1 -21.78 9.13 -19.11
N ALA A 2 -21.89 9.62 -17.87
CA ALA A 2 -20.79 9.56 -16.90
C ALA A 2 -20.80 8.17 -16.25
N SER A 3 -19.62 7.59 -16.07
CA SER A 3 -19.39 6.29 -15.43
C SER A 3 -18.30 6.44 -14.38
N ASN A 4 -18.43 5.78 -13.23
CA ASN A 4 -17.35 5.75 -12.25
C ASN A 4 -16.36 4.64 -12.62
N THR A 5 -15.07 4.96 -12.59
CA THR A 5 -13.98 3.99 -12.73
C THR A 5 -13.19 3.96 -11.44
N SER A 6 -12.67 2.78 -11.09
CA SER A 6 -11.84 2.56 -9.92
C SER A 6 -10.40 2.29 -10.36
N LEU A 7 -9.46 3.01 -9.76
CA LEU A 7 -8.03 2.69 -9.79
C LEU A 7 -7.70 2.05 -8.44
N ASN A 8 -7.29 0.78 -8.46
CA ASN A 8 -7.01 0.05 -7.23
C ASN A 8 -5.68 -0.71 -7.27
N ALA A 9 -5.18 -0.98 -6.07
CA ALA A 9 -4.06 -1.88 -5.82
C ALA A 9 -4.38 -2.70 -4.57
N VAL A 10 -4.00 -3.97 -4.59
CA VAL A 10 -4.25 -4.91 -3.49
C VAL A 10 -2.93 -5.49 -3.02
N TYR A 11 -2.65 -5.31 -1.74
CA TYR A 11 -1.57 -5.99 -1.04
C TYR A 11 -2.12 -7.24 -0.33
N THR A 12 -1.43 -8.36 -0.48
CA THR A 12 -1.81 -9.61 0.19
C THR A 12 -0.58 -10.27 0.79
N ALA A 13 -0.65 -10.56 2.08
CA ALA A 13 0.33 -11.28 2.86
C ALA A 13 -0.38 -12.32 3.75
N PRO A 14 0.34 -13.30 4.30
CA PRO A 14 -0.27 -14.35 5.13
C PRO A 14 -1.06 -13.83 6.34
N GLN A 15 -0.67 -12.68 6.89
CA GLN A 15 -1.25 -12.11 8.11
C GLN A 15 -2.10 -10.84 7.86
N ALA A 16 -2.03 -10.26 6.66
CA ALA A 16 -2.72 -9.00 6.35
C ALA A 16 -3.07 -8.87 4.87
N THR A 17 -4.18 -8.19 4.59
CA THR A 17 -4.57 -7.76 3.24
C THR A 17 -4.98 -6.30 3.33
N GLU A 18 -4.47 -5.49 2.41
CA GLU A 18 -4.78 -4.05 2.33
C GLU A 18 -5.20 -3.70 0.91
N THR A 19 -6.24 -2.88 0.76
CA THR A 19 -6.74 -2.45 -0.55
C THR A 19 -6.72 -0.93 -0.63
N PHE A 20 -6.00 -0.43 -1.62
CA PHE A 20 -5.96 0.98 -1.97
C PHE A 20 -6.91 1.21 -3.13
N GLU A 21 -7.85 2.15 -3.00
CA GLU A 21 -8.84 2.44 -4.03
C GLU A 21 -9.05 3.94 -4.22
N HIS A 22 -9.06 4.38 -5.48
CA HIS A 22 -9.45 5.72 -5.89
C HIS A 22 -10.55 5.63 -6.95
N VAL A 23 -11.73 6.15 -6.62
CA VAL A 23 -12.86 6.23 -7.56
C VAL A 23 -12.86 7.60 -8.23
N PHE A 24 -13.01 7.60 -9.55
CA PHE A 24 -13.04 8.83 -10.33
C PHE A 24 -14.08 8.78 -11.46
N SER A 25 -14.56 9.97 -11.84
CA SER A 25 -15.65 10.12 -12.80
C SER A 25 -15.12 10.15 -14.23
N THR A 26 -15.55 9.18 -15.02
CA THR A 26 -15.14 9.06 -16.41
C THR A 26 -16.29 9.49 -17.31
N THR A 27 -16.00 10.43 -18.19
CA THR A 27 -16.94 10.85 -19.23
C THR A 27 -16.39 10.40 -20.58
N THR A 28 -17.24 9.79 -21.40
CA THR A 28 -16.87 9.29 -22.72
C THR A 28 -17.59 10.07 -23.81
N GLY A 29 -16.97 10.15 -24.99
CA GLY A 29 -17.61 10.67 -26.21
C GLY A 29 -17.03 11.97 -26.78
N THR A 30 -16.16 12.68 -26.07
CA THR A 30 -15.46 13.87 -26.61
C THR A 30 -13.96 13.83 -26.33
N LEU A 31 -13.16 14.56 -27.13
CA LEU A 31 -11.71 14.68 -26.89
C LEU A 31 -11.42 15.31 -25.52
N ALA A 32 -12.15 16.37 -25.16
CA ALA A 32 -12.02 17.04 -23.88
C ALA A 32 -12.29 16.08 -22.71
N ALA A 33 -13.29 15.22 -22.83
CA ALA A 33 -13.61 14.21 -21.82
C ALA A 33 -12.49 13.16 -21.67
N LYS A 34 -11.87 12.74 -22.78
CA LYS A 34 -10.70 11.85 -22.77
C LYS A 34 -9.46 12.52 -22.14
N GLN A 35 -9.23 13.80 -22.41
CA GLN A 35 -8.14 14.56 -21.78
C GLN A 35 -8.36 14.71 -20.28
N ALA A 36 -9.57 15.07 -19.85
CA ALA A 36 -9.90 15.18 -18.43
C ALA A 36 -9.67 13.85 -17.69
N HIS A 37 -10.13 12.75 -18.29
CA HIS A 37 -9.90 11.39 -17.78
C HIS A 37 -8.40 11.06 -17.61
N LEU A 38 -7.58 11.35 -18.63
CA LEU A 38 -6.15 11.08 -18.57
C LEU A 38 -5.45 11.97 -17.54
N SER A 39 -5.81 13.25 -17.45
CA SER A 39 -5.26 14.17 -16.44
C SER A 39 -5.57 13.72 -15.02
N GLU A 40 -6.79 13.23 -14.78
CA GLU A 40 -7.20 12.71 -13.47
C GLU A 40 -6.43 11.43 -13.12
N LEU A 41 -6.32 10.49 -14.07
CA LEU A 41 -5.52 9.27 -13.89
C LEU A 41 -4.05 9.59 -13.62
N GLN A 42 -3.46 10.53 -14.37
CA GLN A 42 -2.08 10.97 -14.17
C GLN A 42 -1.86 11.61 -12.79
N SER A 43 -2.89 12.22 -12.20
CA SER A 43 -2.82 12.75 -10.83
C SER A 43 -2.98 11.68 -9.76
N LEU A 44 -3.84 10.67 -9.99
CA LEU A 44 -4.16 9.64 -9.01
C LEU A 44 -3.07 8.56 -8.91
N VAL A 45 -2.46 8.18 -10.03
CA VAL A 45 -1.40 7.15 -10.06
C VAL A 45 -0.23 7.44 -9.10
N PRO A 46 0.42 8.62 -9.12
CA PRO A 46 1.52 8.90 -8.19
C PRO A 46 1.04 8.95 -6.73
N LYS A 47 -0.17 9.43 -6.45
CA LYS A 47 -0.73 9.43 -5.09
C LYS A 47 -0.93 8.01 -4.55
N LEU A 48 -1.48 7.14 -5.40
CA LEU A 48 -1.64 5.72 -5.07
C LEU A 48 -0.27 5.06 -4.82
N GLN A 49 0.73 5.38 -5.65
CA GLN A 49 2.09 4.90 -5.45
C GLN A 49 2.67 5.38 -4.11
N ASP A 50 2.50 6.66 -3.75
CA ASP A 50 2.97 7.20 -2.48
C ASP A 50 2.31 6.48 -1.29
N GLN A 51 1.00 6.23 -1.36
CA GLN A 51 0.27 5.46 -0.33
C GLN A 51 0.83 4.05 -0.17
N ILE A 52 1.09 3.35 -1.28
CA ILE A 52 1.67 2.00 -1.26
C ILE A 52 3.08 2.02 -0.66
N ASN A 53 3.89 3.00 -1.05
CA ASN A 53 5.27 3.13 -0.55
C ASN A 53 5.31 3.37 0.95
N VAL A 54 4.45 4.26 1.47
CA VAL A 54 4.33 4.52 2.90
C VAL A 54 3.93 3.23 3.62
N PHE A 55 2.83 2.60 3.19
CA PHE A 55 2.33 1.37 3.81
C PHE A 55 3.39 0.25 3.85
N LEU A 56 4.06 -0.03 2.74
CA LEU A 56 5.09 -1.07 2.69
C LEU A 56 6.30 -0.72 3.56
N THR A 57 6.67 0.57 3.64
CA THR A 57 7.79 1.02 4.47
C THR A 57 7.48 0.83 5.96
N GLU A 58 6.31 1.27 6.41
CA GLU A 58 5.86 1.09 7.79
C GLU A 58 5.87 -0.40 8.18
N ARG A 59 5.33 -1.26 7.29
CA ARG A 59 5.28 -2.69 7.55
C ARG A 59 6.67 -3.35 7.59
N MET A 60 7.60 -2.94 6.73
CA MET A 60 8.99 -3.40 6.79
C MET A 60 9.70 -2.97 8.08
N GLU A 61 9.39 -1.77 8.59
CA GLU A 61 9.94 -1.30 9.86
C GLU A 61 9.38 -2.07 11.05
N GLU A 62 8.09 -2.43 11.03
CA GLU A 62 7.44 -3.31 12.01
C GLU A 62 8.08 -4.70 11.99
N ASP A 63 8.14 -5.35 10.82
CA ASP A 63 8.75 -6.68 10.65
C ASP A 63 10.20 -6.70 11.17
N LYS A 64 10.95 -5.61 10.95
CA LYS A 64 12.34 -5.48 11.43
C LYS A 64 12.45 -5.31 12.95
N LYS A 65 11.46 -4.70 13.60
CA LYS A 65 11.41 -4.58 15.07
C LYS A 65 11.07 -5.93 15.69
N GLU A 66 10.05 -6.61 15.16
CA GLU A 66 9.64 -7.94 15.64
C GLU A 66 10.79 -8.95 15.56
N ALA A 67 11.51 -9.01 14.43
CA ALA A 67 12.66 -9.91 14.28
C ALA A 67 13.76 -9.65 15.32
N LYS A 68 14.01 -8.37 15.66
CA LYS A 68 14.98 -8.01 16.71
C LYS A 68 14.50 -8.34 18.12
N GLU A 69 13.19 -8.23 18.37
CA GLU A 69 12.61 -8.64 19.64
C GLU A 69 12.71 -10.15 19.80
N GLU A 70 12.37 -10.94 18.79
CA GLU A 70 12.52 -12.40 18.80
C GLU A 70 13.98 -12.85 19.04
N GLU A 71 14.97 -12.21 18.42
CA GLU A 71 16.39 -12.48 18.65
C GLU A 71 16.82 -12.23 20.11
N ASN A 72 16.27 -11.20 20.77
CA ASN A 72 16.60 -10.84 22.15
C ASN A 72 15.97 -11.80 23.19
N TYR A 73 14.84 -12.44 22.86
CA TYR A 73 14.20 -13.43 23.75
C TYR A 73 14.74 -14.86 23.57
N GLY A 74 15.56 -15.12 22.55
CA GLY A 74 16.16 -16.44 22.28
C GLY A 74 17.47 -16.74 23.01
N GLU A 75 18.03 -15.75 23.71
CA GLU A 75 19.26 -15.88 24.50
C GLU A 75 18.90 -16.06 25.98
N GLU A 76 18.34 -17.23 26.34
CA GLU A 76 18.27 -17.67 27.74
C GLU A 76 19.72 -17.74 28.26
N VAL A 77 20.16 -16.71 28.99
CA VAL A 77 21.42 -16.72 29.74
C VAL A 77 21.24 -17.73 30.87
N VAL A 78 21.51 -19.00 30.59
CA VAL A 78 21.63 -20.03 31.62
C VAL A 78 22.89 -19.66 32.41
N GLU A 79 22.73 -18.93 33.51
CA GLU A 79 23.79 -18.76 34.49
C GLU A 79 24.07 -20.14 35.08
N ASP A 80 25.13 -20.81 34.59
CA ASP A 80 25.67 -22.04 35.18
C ASP A 80 26.14 -21.74 36.61
N ASP A 81 25.32 -22.07 37.60
CA ASP A 81 25.72 -22.18 39.01
C ASP A 81 26.67 -23.38 39.15
N ALA A 82 27.97 -23.11 39.35
CA ALA A 82 29.01 -24.10 39.68
C ALA A 82 30.01 -23.57 40.72
#